data_AF-A0AB36XW42-F1
#
_entry.id   AF-A0AB36XW42-F1
#
_cell.length_a   1.000
_cell.length_b   1.000
_cell.length_c   1.000
_cell.angle_alpha   90.00
_cell.angle_beta   90.00
_cell.angle_gamma   90.00
#
_symmetry.space_group_name_H-M   'P 1'
#
loop_
_entity.id
_entity.type
_entity.pdbx_description
1 polymer ?
#
loop_
_entity_poly.entity_id
_entity_poly.type
_entity_poly.pdbx_seq_one_letter_code
_entity_poly.pdbx_strand_id
1 'polypeptide(L)'
;MSENEHSHPHTHQSHEAIIKRLKRADGHLRGIITMIEEGRQCVDIAQQLHAVEKAVCQAKRTLIQDHIDHCLEDTVSALNNGERAPLEAFKQITKYL
;
A
#
# COMPACT_ATOMS: atom_id res chain seq x y z
N MET A 1 -4.13 -2.70 37.27
CA MET A 1 -5.26 -2.70 36.34
C MET A 1 -4.66 -2.95 34.98
N SER A 2 -4.85 -4.17 34.48
CA SER A 2 -3.90 -4.85 33.60
C SER A 2 -3.80 -4.25 32.20
N GLU A 3 -2.55 -4.14 31.79
CA GLU A 3 -2.02 -3.91 30.45
C GLU A 3 -2.59 -4.90 29.42
N ASN A 4 -2.89 -4.43 28.20
CA ASN A 4 -2.53 -5.17 26.99
C ASN A 4 -2.51 -4.23 25.76
N GLU A 5 -1.35 -3.62 25.52
CA GLU A 5 -1.01 -3.08 24.21
C GLU A 5 -1.16 -4.19 23.17
N HIS A 6 -2.07 -4.01 22.21
CA HIS A 6 -2.26 -4.94 21.10
C HIS A 6 -1.09 -4.79 20.12
N SER A 7 0.09 -5.29 20.49
CA SER A 7 1.22 -5.44 19.58
C SER A 7 1.04 -6.73 18.79
N HIS A 8 0.08 -6.72 17.87
CA HIS A 8 0.07 -7.72 16.79
C HIS A 8 1.14 -7.31 15.78
N PRO A 9 1.99 -8.25 15.33
CA PRO A 9 2.91 -7.95 14.25
C PRO A 9 2.06 -7.54 13.04
N HIS A 10 2.11 -6.25 12.65
CA HIS A 10 1.52 -5.71 11.42
C HIS A 10 2.29 -6.23 10.20
N THR A 11 2.46 -7.55 10.09
CA THR A 11 3.20 -8.21 9.02
C THR A 11 2.18 -8.95 8.21
N HIS A 12 1.62 -8.25 7.23
CA HIS A 12 0.58 -8.81 6.39
C HIS A 12 1.20 -9.55 5.20
N GLN A 13 0.49 -10.52 4.64
CA GLN A 13 0.97 -11.32 3.51
C GLN A 13 1.27 -10.48 2.26
N SER A 14 0.61 -9.32 2.11
CA SER A 14 0.86 -8.39 1.02
C SER A 14 2.21 -7.66 1.12
N HIS A 15 2.85 -7.62 2.30
CA HIS A 15 4.08 -6.86 2.54
C HIS A 15 5.20 -7.33 1.62
N GLU A 16 5.33 -8.64 1.36
CA GLU A 16 6.35 -9.15 0.44
C GLU A 16 6.12 -8.64 -1.00
N ALA A 17 4.86 -8.61 -1.45
CA ALA A 17 4.50 -8.10 -2.78
C ALA A 17 4.72 -6.58 -2.90
N ILE A 18 4.38 -5.83 -1.84
CA ILE A 18 4.64 -4.39 -1.74
C ILE A 18 6.14 -4.12 -1.78
N ILE A 19 6.94 -4.83 -0.98
CA ILE A 19 8.40 -4.72 -0.97
C ILE A 19 8.97 -5.00 -2.37
N LYS A 20 8.52 -6.07 -3.05
CA LYS A 20 8.96 -6.38 -4.42
C LYS A 20 8.64 -5.25 -5.40
N ARG A 21 7.46 -4.62 -5.31
CA ARG A 21 7.09 -3.46 -6.14
C ARG A 21 7.95 -2.24 -5.85
N LEU A 22 8.16 -1.92 -4.57
CA LEU A 22 9.00 -0.78 -4.15
C LEU A 22 10.46 -0.97 -4.57
N LYS A 23 11.01 -2.20 -4.48
CA LYS A 23 12.36 -2.51 -4.99
C LYS A 23 12.51 -2.27 -6.50
N ARG A 24 11.47 -2.58 -7.29
CA ARG A 24 11.47 -2.25 -8.73
C ARG A 24 11.42 -0.74 -8.97
N ALA A 25 10.57 -0.03 -8.22
CA ALA A 25 10.49 1.42 -8.29
C ALA A 25 11.81 2.09 -7.90
N ASP A 26 12.53 1.57 -6.89
CA ASP A 26 13.88 2.01 -6.52
C ASP A 26 14.88 1.84 -7.67
N GLY A 27 14.89 0.67 -8.32
CA GLY A 27 15.75 0.43 -9.49
C GLY A 27 15.46 1.39 -10.64
N HIS A 28 14.18 1.67 -10.91
CA HIS A 28 13.78 2.65 -11.93
C HIS A 28 14.22 4.07 -11.55
N LEU A 29 14.05 4.46 -10.28
CA LEU A 29 14.46 5.77 -9.78
C LEU A 29 15.97 5.99 -9.92
N ARG A 30 16.79 4.97 -9.63
CA ARG A 30 18.24 5.02 -9.90
C ARG A 30 18.54 5.27 -11.37
N GLY A 31 17.83 4.59 -12.27
CA GLY A 31 17.96 4.82 -13.72
C GLY A 31 17.61 6.26 -14.13
N ILE A 32 16.59 6.86 -13.52
CA ILE A 32 16.22 8.26 -13.77
C ILE A 32 17.33 9.21 -13.33
N ILE A 33 17.96 8.96 -12.19
CA ILE A 33 19.10 9.77 -11.71
C ILE A 33 20.21 9.75 -12.76
N THR A 34 20.57 8.56 -13.27
CA THR A 34 21.56 8.43 -14.35
C THR A 34 21.13 9.17 -15.62
N MET A 35 19.85 9.10 -16.02
CA MET A 35 19.34 9.86 -17.17
C MET A 35 19.52 11.37 -17.01
N ILE A 36 19.34 11.88 -15.79
CA ILE A 36 19.55 13.30 -15.48
C ILE A 36 21.04 13.65 -15.55
N GLU A 37 21.91 12.82 -14.97
CA GLU A 37 23.37 13.00 -15.00
C GLU A 37 23.93 12.97 -16.44
N GLU A 38 23.36 12.12 -17.30
CA GLU A 38 23.70 12.00 -18.73
C GLU A 38 23.11 13.11 -19.61
N GLY A 39 22.26 13.99 -19.05
CA GLY A 39 21.62 15.06 -19.81
C GLY A 39 20.61 14.57 -20.85
N ARG A 40 19.88 13.48 -20.56
CA ARG A 40 18.82 12.93 -21.42
C ARG A 40 17.68 13.93 -21.61
N GLN A 41 16.85 13.68 -22.63
CA GLN A 41 15.71 14.55 -22.94
C GLN A 41 14.70 14.61 -21.78
N CYS A 42 14.23 15.82 -21.48
CA CYS A 42 13.27 16.07 -20.40
C CYS A 42 11.98 15.25 -20.53
N VAL A 43 11.52 14.99 -21.77
CA VAL A 43 10.31 14.19 -22.03
C VAL A 43 10.49 12.74 -21.57
N ASP A 44 11.64 12.12 -21.88
CA ASP A 44 11.96 10.76 -21.45
C ASP A 44 12.01 10.68 -19.91
N ILE A 45 12.67 11.64 -19.27
CA ILE A 45 12.80 11.72 -17.81
C ILE A 45 11.41 11.85 -17.16
N ALA A 46 10.56 12.74 -17.68
CA ALA A 46 9.21 12.94 -17.17
C ALA A 46 8.34 11.68 -17.28
N GLN A 47 8.46 10.94 -18.39
CA GLN A 47 7.76 9.66 -18.56
C GLN A 47 8.20 8.61 -17.54
N GLN A 48 9.51 8.49 -17.29
CA GLN A 48 10.02 7.54 -16.31
C GLN A 48 9.63 7.91 -14.88
N LEU A 49 9.67 9.20 -14.53
CA LEU A 49 9.19 9.71 -13.24
C LEU A 49 7.71 9.36 -13.02
N HIS A 50 6.87 9.54 -14.05
CA HIS A 50 5.46 9.17 -13.97
C HIS A 50 5.25 7.66 -13.76
N ALA A 51 6.07 6.81 -14.39
CA ALA A 51 6.01 5.37 -14.17
C ALA A 51 6.35 4.99 -12.72
N VAL A 52 7.36 5.63 -12.13
CA VAL A 52 7.73 5.44 -10.71
C VAL A 52 6.61 5.92 -9.79
N GLU A 53 6.04 7.10 -10.04
CA GLU A 53 4.90 7.63 -9.28
C GLU A 53 3.73 6.65 -9.27
N LYS A 54 3.35 6.12 -10.45
CA LYS A 54 2.28 5.11 -10.56
C LYS A 54 2.61 3.84 -9.78
N ALA A 55 3.84 3.35 -9.85
CA ALA A 55 4.25 2.16 -9.11
C ALA A 55 4.13 2.37 -7.58
N VAL A 56 4.56 3.53 -7.07
CA VAL A 56 4.47 3.87 -5.65
C VAL A 56 3.01 4.06 -5.21
N CYS A 57 2.20 4.75 -6.01
CA CYS A 57 0.76 4.90 -5.74
C CYS A 57 0.04 3.55 -5.65
N GLN A 58 0.37 2.60 -6.54
CA GLN A 58 -0.21 1.26 -6.50
C GLN A 58 0.26 0.47 -5.27
N ALA A 59 1.53 0.59 -4.88
CA ALA A 59 2.04 -0.02 -3.66
C ALA A 59 1.32 0.53 -2.41
N LYS A 60 1.12 1.85 -2.34
CA LYS A 60 0.36 2.51 -1.27
C LYS A 60 -1.08 2.01 -1.20
N ARG A 61 -1.79 1.93 -2.33
CA ARG A 61 -3.16 1.41 -2.40
C ARG A 61 -3.26 -0.01 -1.88
N THR A 62 -2.32 -0.87 -2.30
CA THR A 62 -2.28 -2.27 -1.85
C THR A 62 -2.06 -2.35 -0.33
N LEU A 63 -1.16 -1.53 0.22
CA LEU A 63 -0.92 -1.47 1.67
C LEU A 63 -2.18 -1.07 2.43
N ILE A 64 -2.88 -0.03 1.97
CA ILE A 64 -4.09 0.47 2.62
C ILE A 64 -5.20 -0.59 2.57
N GLN A 65 -5.42 -1.20 1.41
CA GLN A 65 -6.45 -2.23 1.25
C GLN A 65 -6.19 -3.43 2.16
N ASP A 66 -4.96 -3.91 2.18
CA ASP A 66 -4.58 -5.08 2.98
C ASP A 66 -4.63 -4.80 4.49
N HIS A 67 -4.24 -3.59 4.92
CA HIS A 67 -4.39 -3.16 6.31
C HIS A 67 -5.86 -3.08 6.72
N ILE A 68 -6.71 -2.49 5.87
CA ILE A 68 -8.16 -2.40 6.11
C ILE A 68 -8.75 -3.81 6.18
N ASP A 69 -8.44 -4.67 5.22
CA ASP A 69 -8.97 -6.04 5.19
C ASP A 69 -8.62 -6.80 6.47
N HIS A 70 -7.36 -6.74 6.92
CA HIS A 70 -6.93 -7.46 8.13
C HIS A 70 -7.48 -6.84 9.43
N CYS A 71 -7.38 -5.52 9.62
CA CYS A 71 -7.81 -4.90 10.86
C CYS A 71 -9.34 -4.88 11.01
N LEU A 72 -10.10 -4.80 9.91
CA LEU A 72 -11.55 -4.97 9.97
C LEU A 72 -11.94 -6.42 10.24
N GLU A 73 -11.27 -7.42 9.67
CA GLU A 73 -11.58 -8.84 9.92
C GLU A 73 -11.48 -9.18 11.41
N ASP A 74 -10.41 -8.71 12.06
CA ASP A 74 -10.19 -8.87 13.51
C ASP A 74 -11.30 -8.20 14.33
N THR A 75 -11.72 -7.00 13.91
CA THR A 75 -12.76 -6.21 14.60
C THR A 75 -14.15 -6.81 14.39
N VAL A 76 -14.51 -7.18 13.16
CA VAL A 76 -15.82 -7.76 12.80
C VAL A 76 -16.02 -9.12 13.47
N SER A 77 -14.95 -9.91 13.62
CA SER A 77 -14.97 -11.19 14.33
C SER A 77 -15.36 -11.02 15.81
N ALA A 78 -15.02 -9.89 16.43
CA ALA A 78 -15.34 -9.58 17.83
C ALA A 78 -16.73 -8.94 18.06
N LEU A 79 -17.46 -8.54 17.01
CA LEU A 79 -18.73 -7.80 17.11
C LEU A 79 -19.99 -8.68 16.98
N ASN A 80 -21.12 -8.18 17.51
CA ASN A 80 -22.43 -8.81 17.37
C ASN A 80 -23.03 -8.58 15.96
N ASN A 81 -23.95 -9.46 15.51
CA ASN A 81 -24.48 -9.44 14.13
C ASN A 81 -25.06 -8.10 13.64
N GLY A 82 -25.57 -7.24 14.53
CA GLY A 82 -26.13 -5.93 14.17
C GLY A 82 -25.10 -4.86 13.78
N GLU A 83 -23.85 -4.99 14.25
CA GLU A 83 -22.79 -3.98 14.08
C GLU A 83 -21.85 -4.30 12.91
N ARG A 84 -21.98 -5.49 12.32
CA ARG A 84 -21.14 -5.95 11.21
C ARG A 84 -21.47 -5.29 9.87
N ALA A 85 -22.76 -5.02 9.60
CA ALA A 85 -23.21 -4.56 8.29
C ALA A 85 -22.64 -3.20 7.83
N PRO A 86 -22.53 -2.16 8.69
CA PRO A 86 -21.91 -0.89 8.28
C PRO A 86 -20.41 -1.00 8.02
N LEU A 87 -19.70 -1.85 8.77
CA LEU A 87 -18.27 -2.08 8.63
C LEU A 87 -17.94 -2.81 7.32
N GLU A 88 -18.73 -3.81 6.95
CA GLU A 88 -18.60 -4.49 5.64
C GLU A 88 -18.87 -3.53 4.46
N ALA A 89 -19.87 -2.65 4.59
CA ALA A 89 -20.13 -1.62 3.59
C ALA A 89 -18.94 -0.66 3.44
N PHE A 90 -18.30 -0.27 4.55
CA PHE A 90 -17.09 0.55 4.54
C PHE A 90 -15.90 -0.17 3.85
N LYS A 91 -15.65 -1.45 4.18
CA LYS A 91 -14.64 -2.30 3.51
C LYS A 91 -14.85 -2.40 2.00
N GLN A 92 -16.10 -2.40 1.54
CA GLN A 92 -16.41 -2.44 0.12
C GLN A 92 -16.09 -1.11 -0.59
N ILE A 93 -16.33 0.04 0.08
CA ILE A 93 -16.02 1.38 -0.46
C ILE A 93 -14.50 1.59 -0.57
N THR A 94 -13.73 1.09 0.40
CA THR A 94 -12.27 1.27 0.44
C THR A 94 -11.54 0.54 -0.69
N LYS A 95 -12.18 -0.42 -1.37
CA LYS A 95 -11.65 -1.08 -2.58
C LYS A 95 -11.50 -0.12 -3.78
N TYR A 96 -12.14 1.05 -3.74
CA TYR A 96 -12.13 2.03 -4.83
C TYR A 96 -11.16 3.21 -4.60
N LEU A 97 -10.42 3.22 -3.50
CA LEU A 97 -9.38 4.22 -3.18
C LEU A 97 -8.07 3.97 -3.94
#